data_AF-A0A0Q8QCP1-F1
#
_entry.id   AF-A0A0Q8QCP1-F1
#
_cell.length_a   1.000
_cell.length_b   1.000
_cell.length_c   1.000
_cell.angle_alpha   90.00
_cell.angle_beta   90.00
_cell.angle_gamma   90.00
#
_symmetry.space_group_name_H-M   'P 1'
#
loop_
_entity.id
_entity.type
_entity.pdbx_description
1 polymer ?
#
loop_
_entity_poly.entity_id
_entity_poly.type
_entity_poly.pdbx_seq_one_letter_code
_entity_poly.pdbx_strand_id
1 'polypeptide(L)'
;MSYCPFFQTLYDETRPVGNLGRGTHYSVLRVPTWHDEFLVPLQRGAFLDFAIIWDEDHDERLIDAIQILYLGGLLAPVRYIGERKGSLVVLLDPDVVQAWNGSALNEYRDKVDDVAQSLEDPWTVTVESADGDQHSIINSSPEKVSIYLKNIDVLWQLGVKPKTKTELPPAFGTQH
;
A
#
# COMPACT_ATOMS: atom_id res chain seq x y z
N MET A 1 -1.37 16.60 3.67
CA MET A 1 -2.59 16.98 2.91
C MET A 1 -3.60 15.82 2.99
N SER A 2 -4.80 15.94 2.41
CA SER A 2 -5.77 14.83 2.33
C SER A 2 -5.84 14.34 0.88
N TYR A 3 -5.27 13.18 0.59
CA TYR A 3 -5.28 12.58 -0.76
C TYR A 3 -6.67 12.10 -1.17
N CYS A 4 -7.43 11.51 -0.23
CA CYS A 4 -8.76 10.96 -0.49
C CYS A 4 -9.58 10.98 0.80
N PRO A 5 -10.89 11.30 0.78
CA PRO A 5 -11.72 11.32 2.00
C PRO A 5 -11.82 9.95 2.71
N PHE A 6 -11.59 8.85 1.98
CA PHE A 6 -11.60 7.49 2.55
C PHE A 6 -10.34 7.18 3.35
N PHE A 7 -9.25 7.91 3.11
CA PHE A 7 -7.92 7.57 3.59
C PHE A 7 -7.46 8.57 4.63
N GLN A 8 -7.03 8.07 5.79
CA GLN A 8 -6.36 8.90 6.78
C GLN A 8 -4.87 8.97 6.45
N THR A 9 -4.36 10.16 6.13
CA THR A 9 -2.91 10.40 6.02
C THR A 9 -2.27 10.35 7.40
N LEU A 10 -1.43 9.34 7.66
CA LEU A 10 -0.63 9.23 8.89
C LEU A 10 0.68 10.01 8.77
N TYR A 11 1.28 9.99 7.58
CA TYR A 11 2.51 10.71 7.25
C TYR A 11 2.54 11.08 5.78
N ASP A 12 3.17 12.20 5.49
CA ASP A 12 3.21 12.81 4.17
C ASP A 12 4.55 13.50 3.97
N GLU A 13 5.51 12.79 3.36
CA GLU A 13 6.81 13.38 3.03
C GLU A 13 6.68 14.24 1.78
N THR A 14 6.35 15.52 1.96
CA THR A 14 6.08 16.43 0.83
C THR A 14 7.24 16.64 -0.16
N ARG A 15 8.48 16.21 0.18
CA ARG A 15 9.67 16.34 -0.66
C ARG A 15 10.71 15.25 -0.34
N PRO A 16 11.47 14.76 -1.33
CA PRO A 16 12.52 13.77 -1.13
C PRO A 16 13.56 14.22 -0.12
N VAL A 17 13.93 13.28 0.76
CA VAL A 17 15.06 13.42 1.67
C VAL A 17 16.26 12.61 1.15
N GLY A 18 17.37 13.31 0.87
CA GLY A 18 18.58 12.68 0.36
C GLY A 18 18.55 12.43 -1.15
N ASN A 19 19.26 11.38 -1.61
CA ASN A 19 19.55 11.15 -3.03
C ASN A 19 19.11 9.74 -3.51
N LEU A 20 18.10 9.13 -2.88
CA LEU A 20 17.57 7.86 -3.34
C LEU A 20 16.67 8.08 -4.57
N GLY A 21 16.89 7.28 -5.62
CA GLY A 21 16.14 7.42 -6.85
C GLY A 21 16.37 8.77 -7.53
N ARG A 22 15.30 9.36 -8.07
CA ARG A 22 15.30 10.68 -8.73
C ARG A 22 14.39 11.69 -8.04
N GLY A 23 14.14 11.49 -6.75
CA GLY A 23 13.16 12.27 -6.01
C GLY A 23 12.24 11.39 -5.18
N THR A 24 12.70 10.19 -4.81
CA THR A 24 11.88 9.24 -4.06
C THR A 24 11.53 9.80 -2.69
N HIS A 25 10.26 9.71 -2.35
CA HIS A 25 9.68 10.01 -1.05
C HIS A 25 8.47 9.10 -0.82
N TYR A 26 7.80 9.23 0.31
CA TYR A 26 6.66 8.36 0.63
C TYR A 26 5.61 9.06 1.50
N SER A 27 4.38 8.59 1.38
CA SER A 27 3.29 8.92 2.28
C SER A 27 2.75 7.64 2.89
N VAL A 28 2.27 7.68 4.13
CA VAL A 28 1.68 6.54 4.83
C VAL A 28 0.22 6.82 5.06
N LEU A 29 -0.64 5.94 4.54
CA LEU A 29 -2.08 6.06 4.62
C LEU A 29 -2.68 4.93 5.45
N ARG A 30 -3.83 5.22 6.06
CA ARG A 30 -4.63 4.28 6.84
C ARG A 30 -6.06 4.21 6.32
N VAL A 31 -6.59 3.00 6.25
CA VAL A 31 -7.99 2.72 5.88
C VAL A 31 -8.62 1.66 6.78
N PRO A 32 -9.93 1.70 7.04
CA PRO A 32 -10.59 0.56 7.66
C PRO A 32 -10.61 -0.64 6.70
N THR A 33 -10.43 -1.85 7.20
CA THR A 33 -10.54 -3.09 6.41
C THR A 33 -11.34 -4.13 7.18
N TRP A 34 -12.02 -5.00 6.44
CA TRP A 34 -12.72 -6.18 6.96
C TRP A 34 -12.10 -7.48 6.46
N HIS A 35 -10.88 -7.42 5.94
CA HIS A 35 -10.10 -8.59 5.57
C HIS A 35 -8.73 -8.56 6.26
N ASP A 36 -8.19 -9.73 6.57
CA ASP A 36 -6.78 -9.87 6.92
C ASP A 36 -5.89 -9.76 5.67
N GLU A 37 -4.58 -9.84 5.87
CA GLU A 37 -3.58 -9.80 4.80
C GLU A 37 -3.77 -10.89 3.74
N PHE A 38 -4.44 -12.01 4.05
CA PHE A 38 -4.73 -13.09 3.11
C PHE A 38 -6.08 -12.95 2.40
N LEU A 39 -6.73 -11.78 2.52
CA LEU A 39 -8.08 -11.50 2.02
C LEU A 39 -9.18 -12.34 2.67
N VAL A 40 -8.95 -12.88 3.87
CA VAL A 40 -9.96 -13.62 4.62
C VAL A 40 -10.83 -12.65 5.42
N PRO A 41 -12.17 -12.77 5.37
CA PRO A 41 -13.07 -11.89 6.11
C PRO A 41 -12.86 -11.92 7.62
N LEU A 42 -12.81 -10.74 8.23
CA LEU A 42 -12.73 -10.51 9.67
C LEU A 42 -14.11 -10.32 10.30
N GLN A 43 -14.27 -10.81 11.53
CA GLN A 43 -15.51 -10.61 12.31
C GLN A 43 -15.72 -9.15 12.74
N ARG A 44 -14.66 -8.35 12.77
CA ARG A 44 -14.67 -6.93 13.12
C ARG A 44 -13.70 -6.17 12.23
N GLY A 45 -13.99 -4.90 12.00
CA GLY A 45 -13.10 -4.03 11.25
C GLY A 45 -11.74 -3.89 11.95
N ALA A 46 -10.69 -3.89 11.14
CA ALA A 46 -9.32 -3.56 11.49
C ALA A 46 -8.90 -2.29 10.73
N PHE A 47 -7.68 -1.81 10.96
CA PHE A 47 -7.06 -0.81 10.11
C PHE A 47 -6.00 -1.45 9.23
N LEU A 48 -5.86 -1.00 8.00
CA LEU A 48 -4.75 -1.29 7.13
C LEU A 48 -3.90 -0.02 7.03
N ASP A 49 -2.62 -0.13 7.36
CA ASP A 49 -1.62 0.89 7.07
C ASP A 49 -0.78 0.44 5.88
N PHE A 50 -0.60 1.31 4.88
CA PHE A 50 0.24 1.03 3.72
C PHE A 50 0.98 2.30 3.30
N ALA A 51 2.09 2.13 2.59
CA ALA A 51 2.90 3.24 2.11
C ALA A 51 2.70 3.44 0.61
N ILE A 52 2.50 4.69 0.22
CA ILE A 52 2.65 5.13 -1.16
C ILE A 52 4.10 5.53 -1.37
N ILE A 53 4.75 4.97 -2.39
CA ILE A 53 6.08 5.39 -2.82
C ILE A 53 5.92 6.31 -4.02
N TRP A 54 6.36 7.54 -3.84
CA TRP A 54 6.36 8.56 -4.88
C TRP A 54 7.71 8.59 -5.58
N ASP A 55 7.71 8.81 -6.88
CA ASP A 55 8.91 9.11 -7.66
C ASP A 55 9.04 10.62 -7.90
N GLU A 56 9.81 11.02 -8.92
CA GLU A 56 10.04 12.42 -9.25
C GLU A 56 8.80 13.23 -9.67
N ASP A 57 7.78 12.59 -10.25
CA ASP A 57 6.64 13.32 -10.83
C ASP A 57 5.43 13.38 -9.91
N HIS A 58 5.39 12.55 -8.86
CA HIS A 58 4.31 12.49 -7.88
C HIS A 58 2.94 12.35 -8.57
N ASP A 59 2.80 11.36 -9.46
CA ASP A 59 1.54 11.13 -10.18
C ASP A 59 0.37 10.78 -9.23
N GLU A 60 -0.44 11.79 -8.90
CA GLU A 60 -1.59 11.64 -7.99
C GLU A 60 -2.71 10.75 -8.56
N ARG A 61 -2.70 10.39 -9.85
CA ARG A 61 -3.64 9.41 -10.43
C ARG A 61 -3.52 8.04 -9.77
N LEU A 62 -2.38 7.77 -9.12
CA LEU A 62 -2.18 6.60 -8.29
C LEU A 62 -3.24 6.47 -7.18
N ILE A 63 -3.72 7.61 -6.66
CA ILE A 63 -4.76 7.61 -5.61
C ILE A 63 -6.07 7.03 -6.12
N ASP A 64 -6.44 7.27 -7.38
CA ASP A 64 -7.64 6.70 -8.00
C ASP A 64 -7.51 5.18 -8.14
N ALA A 65 -6.34 4.69 -8.56
CA ALA A 65 -6.05 3.26 -8.63
C ALA A 65 -6.16 2.60 -7.26
N ILE A 66 -5.58 3.21 -6.22
CA ILE A 66 -5.67 2.74 -4.83
C ILE A 66 -7.12 2.73 -4.35
N GLN A 67 -7.92 3.74 -4.71
CA GLN A 67 -9.33 3.79 -4.36
C GLN A 67 -10.12 2.65 -5.00
N ILE A 68 -9.88 2.33 -6.27
CA ILE A 68 -10.54 1.21 -6.94
C ILE A 68 -10.11 -0.12 -6.32
N LEU A 69 -8.80 -0.31 -6.03
CA LEU A 69 -8.30 -1.48 -5.30
C LEU A 69 -8.96 -1.63 -3.93
N TYR A 70 -9.12 -0.53 -3.20
CA TYR A 70 -9.76 -0.50 -1.89
C TYR A 70 -11.24 -0.90 -1.97
N LEU A 71 -11.99 -0.28 -2.87
CA LEU A 71 -13.42 -0.59 -3.08
C LEU A 71 -13.63 -2.01 -3.62
N GLY A 72 -12.68 -2.54 -4.38
CA GLY A 72 -12.64 -3.93 -4.85
C GLY A 72 -12.23 -4.95 -3.79
N GLY A 73 -11.82 -4.50 -2.59
CA GLY A 73 -11.39 -5.37 -1.50
C GLY A 73 -10.01 -6.01 -1.71
N LEU A 74 -9.15 -5.42 -2.54
CA LEU A 74 -7.85 -5.99 -2.94
C LEU A 74 -6.66 -5.44 -2.15
N LEU A 75 -6.87 -4.43 -1.30
CA LEU A 75 -5.78 -3.64 -0.71
C LEU A 75 -5.12 -4.29 0.52
N ALA A 76 -5.80 -5.17 1.27
CA ALA A 76 -5.30 -5.74 2.52
C ALA A 76 -3.90 -6.40 2.47
N PRO A 77 -3.50 -7.15 1.41
CA PRO A 77 -2.16 -7.72 1.30
C PRO A 77 -1.07 -6.69 0.98
N VAL A 78 -1.42 -5.46 0.59
CA VAL A 78 -0.47 -4.45 0.10
C VAL A 78 0.33 -3.86 1.26
N ARG A 79 1.64 -3.71 1.06
CA ARG A 79 2.55 -2.97 1.95
C ARG A 79 3.00 -1.67 1.30
N TYR A 80 3.39 -1.74 0.04
CA TYR A 80 3.80 -0.57 -0.75
C TYR A 80 3.09 -0.53 -2.08
N ILE A 81 2.81 0.68 -2.55
CA ILE A 81 2.22 0.91 -3.86
C ILE A 81 2.80 2.17 -4.47
N GLY A 82 3.02 2.17 -5.78
CA GLY A 82 3.63 3.30 -6.49
C GLY A 82 3.31 3.27 -7.97
N GLU A 83 3.42 4.42 -8.62
CA GLU A 83 3.49 4.52 -10.07
C GLU A 83 4.98 4.65 -10.44
N ARG A 84 5.41 3.98 -11.51
CA ARG A 84 6.67 4.30 -12.16
C ARG A 84 6.65 3.94 -13.64
N LYS A 85 6.90 4.94 -14.49
CA LYS A 85 7.08 4.79 -15.96
C LYS A 85 5.87 4.18 -16.68
N GLY A 86 4.66 4.57 -16.30
CA GLY A 86 3.41 4.00 -16.81
C GLY A 86 3.13 2.60 -16.26
N SER A 87 3.62 2.30 -15.05
CA SER A 87 3.37 1.02 -14.39
C SER A 87 2.94 1.20 -12.95
N LEU A 88 1.82 0.55 -12.60
CA LEU A 88 1.40 0.37 -11.22
C LEU A 88 2.24 -0.75 -10.60
N VAL A 89 3.04 -0.42 -9.59
CA VAL A 89 3.84 -1.38 -8.84
C VAL A 89 3.20 -1.61 -7.47
N VAL A 90 2.80 -2.85 -7.20
CA VAL A 90 2.18 -3.27 -5.94
C VAL A 90 3.09 -4.28 -5.25
N LEU A 91 3.56 -3.93 -4.06
CA LEU A 91 4.38 -4.80 -3.24
C LEU A 91 3.55 -5.36 -2.08
N LEU A 92 3.42 -6.68 -2.06
CA LEU A 92 2.62 -7.42 -1.09
C LEU A 92 3.45 -7.81 0.14
N ASP A 93 2.75 -8.17 1.20
CA ASP A 93 3.36 -8.84 2.35
C ASP A 93 4.09 -10.13 1.90
N PRO A 94 5.35 -10.36 2.33
CA PRO A 94 6.09 -11.56 1.99
C PRO A 94 5.40 -12.86 2.40
N ASP A 95 4.74 -12.89 3.56
CA ASP A 95 4.05 -14.08 4.05
C ASP A 95 2.85 -14.42 3.15
N VAL A 96 2.20 -13.41 2.56
CA VAL A 96 1.12 -13.60 1.58
C VAL A 96 1.65 -14.23 0.30
N VAL A 97 2.75 -13.69 -0.26
CA VAL A 97 3.36 -14.23 -1.48
C VAL A 97 3.86 -15.66 -1.28
N GLN A 98 4.40 -15.97 -0.08
CA GLN A 98 4.84 -17.31 0.26
C GLN A 98 3.66 -18.28 0.46
N ALA A 99 2.57 -17.83 1.07
CA ALA A 99 1.41 -18.68 1.37
C ALA A 99 0.52 -18.93 0.14
N TRP A 100 0.38 -17.95 -0.75
CA TRP A 100 -0.40 -18.11 -1.97
C TRP A 100 0.33 -19.03 -2.96
N ASN A 101 -0.37 -20.07 -3.39
CA ASN A 101 0.10 -20.87 -4.51
C ASN A 101 0.10 -20.01 -5.80
N GLY A 102 0.82 -20.48 -6.84
CA GLY A 102 0.95 -19.73 -8.09
C GLY A 102 -0.38 -19.37 -8.76
N SER A 103 -1.44 -20.17 -8.56
CA SER A 103 -2.77 -19.86 -9.13
C SER A 103 -3.44 -18.70 -8.39
N ALA A 104 -3.42 -18.70 -7.06
CA ALA A 104 -4.03 -17.64 -6.26
C ALA A 104 -3.33 -16.29 -6.46
N LEU A 105 -1.99 -16.31 -6.53
CA LEU A 105 -1.22 -15.11 -6.81
C LEU A 105 -1.47 -14.56 -8.22
N ASN A 106 -1.64 -15.44 -9.22
CA ASN A 106 -2.00 -15.02 -10.57
C ASN A 106 -3.42 -14.46 -10.64
N GLU A 107 -4.39 -15.07 -9.96
CA GLU A 107 -5.74 -14.52 -9.88
C GLU A 107 -5.75 -13.13 -9.23
N TYR A 108 -4.94 -12.93 -8.18
CA TYR A 108 -4.78 -11.60 -7.58
C TYR A 108 -4.16 -10.60 -8.57
N ARG A 109 -3.12 -11.01 -9.31
CA ARG A 109 -2.50 -10.19 -10.36
C ARG A 109 -3.50 -9.78 -11.44
N ASP A 110 -4.31 -10.71 -11.92
CA ASP A 110 -5.32 -10.45 -12.94
C ASP A 110 -6.33 -9.41 -12.44
N LYS A 111 -6.76 -9.51 -11.17
CA LYS A 111 -7.66 -8.51 -10.56
C LYS A 111 -7.01 -7.12 -10.42
N VAL A 112 -5.72 -7.05 -10.09
CA VAL A 112 -5.00 -5.77 -10.05
C VAL A 112 -4.81 -5.20 -11.46
N ASP A 113 -4.57 -6.06 -12.45
CA ASP A 113 -4.50 -5.66 -13.86
C ASP A 113 -5.84 -5.10 -14.35
N ASP A 114 -6.96 -5.77 -14.07
CA ASP A 114 -8.31 -5.27 -14.38
C ASP A 114 -8.53 -3.85 -13.83
N VAL A 115 -8.04 -3.57 -12.61
CA VAL A 115 -8.10 -2.22 -12.03
C VAL A 115 -7.26 -1.23 -12.82
N ALA A 116 -6.00 -1.56 -13.13
CA ALA A 116 -5.12 -0.68 -13.89
C ALA A 116 -5.61 -0.43 -15.32
N GLN A 117 -6.24 -1.43 -15.95
CA GLN A 117 -6.87 -1.30 -17.27
C GLN A 117 -8.17 -0.47 -17.25
N SER A 118 -8.79 -0.29 -16.07
CA SER A 118 -10.00 0.52 -15.92
C SER A 118 -9.75 2.01 -15.75
N LEU A 119 -8.49 2.43 -15.57
CA LEU A 119 -8.11 3.84 -15.47
C LEU A 119 -8.30 4.56 -16.81
N GLU A 120 -8.47 5.89 -16.77
CA GLU A 120 -8.59 6.70 -17.99
C GLU A 120 -7.38 6.53 -18.92
N ASP A 121 -6.18 6.49 -18.32
CA ASP A 121 -4.92 6.12 -18.98
C ASP A 121 -4.40 4.82 -18.38
N PRO A 122 -4.58 3.67 -19.06
CA PRO A 122 -4.17 2.38 -18.52
C PRO A 122 -2.69 2.26 -18.23
N TRP A 123 -2.37 1.64 -17.09
CA TRP A 123 -1.00 1.30 -16.71
C TRP A 123 -0.74 -0.20 -16.82
N THR A 124 0.53 -0.55 -17.03
CA THR A 124 0.97 -1.94 -16.87
C THR A 124 1.10 -2.28 -15.39
N VAL A 125 0.89 -3.55 -15.01
CA VAL A 125 0.94 -3.95 -13.59
C VAL A 125 2.15 -4.81 -13.28
N THR A 126 2.80 -4.50 -12.16
CA THR A 126 3.80 -5.34 -11.52
C THR A 126 3.36 -5.66 -10.09
N VAL A 127 3.15 -6.95 -9.76
CA VAL A 127 2.85 -7.40 -8.39
C VAL A 127 3.93 -8.35 -7.88
N GLU A 128 4.58 -7.94 -6.81
CA GLU A 128 5.78 -8.59 -6.26
C GLU A 128 5.74 -8.66 -4.74
N SER A 129 6.67 -9.42 -4.14
CA SER A 129 6.88 -9.42 -2.70
C SER A 129 7.66 -8.18 -2.26
N ALA A 130 7.30 -7.60 -1.10
CA ALA A 130 8.00 -6.46 -0.52
C ALA A 130 9.44 -6.75 -0.08
N ASP A 131 9.83 -8.01 0.07
CA ASP A 131 11.20 -8.43 0.40
C ASP A 131 11.99 -8.97 -0.81
N GLY A 132 11.41 -8.94 -2.02
CA GLY A 132 12.03 -9.46 -3.23
C GLY A 132 13.25 -8.67 -3.71
N ASP A 133 14.07 -9.29 -4.55
CA ASP A 133 15.33 -8.70 -5.03
C ASP A 133 15.19 -7.83 -6.29
N GLN A 134 13.96 -7.64 -6.81
CA GLN A 134 13.71 -6.99 -8.09
C GLN A 134 12.64 -5.90 -7.95
N HIS A 135 12.82 -4.94 -7.04
CA HIS A 135 11.84 -3.86 -6.89
C HIS A 135 11.93 -2.85 -8.04
N SER A 136 10.92 -2.82 -8.90
CA SER A 136 10.81 -1.83 -9.98
C SER A 136 10.26 -0.47 -9.52
N ILE A 137 9.81 -0.35 -8.27
CA ILE A 137 9.12 0.83 -7.71
C ILE A 137 10.02 2.07 -7.55
N ILE A 138 11.34 1.90 -7.38
CA ILE A 138 12.29 3.01 -7.21
C ILE A 138 13.46 2.85 -8.20
N ASN A 139 13.90 3.95 -8.80
CA ASN A 139 15.04 3.97 -9.71
C ASN A 139 16.40 3.91 -8.97
N SER A 140 16.69 2.82 -8.28
CA SER A 140 17.97 2.61 -7.59
C SER A 140 18.44 1.15 -7.64
N SER A 141 19.56 0.84 -6.99
CA SER A 141 19.99 -0.55 -6.86
C SER A 141 19.04 -1.32 -5.92
N PRO A 142 18.78 -2.61 -6.17
CA PRO A 142 17.85 -3.39 -5.34
C PRO A 142 18.15 -3.34 -3.84
N GLU A 143 19.44 -3.33 -3.47
CA GLU A 143 19.86 -3.29 -2.06
C GLU A 143 19.45 -1.99 -1.38
N LYS A 144 19.60 -0.85 -2.07
CA LYS A 144 19.19 0.45 -1.54
C LYS A 144 17.68 0.54 -1.41
N VAL A 145 16.94 0.00 -2.40
CA VAL A 145 15.48 -0.03 -2.35
C VAL A 145 15.00 -0.89 -1.19
N SER A 146 15.54 -2.10 -1.04
CA SER A 146 15.19 -3.00 0.08
C SER A 146 15.45 -2.36 1.44
N ILE A 147 16.61 -1.70 1.63
CA ILE A 147 16.92 -0.97 2.88
C ILE A 147 15.91 0.15 3.13
N TYR A 148 15.58 0.92 2.10
CA TYR A 148 14.65 2.03 2.21
C TYR A 148 13.24 1.57 2.60
N LEU A 149 12.70 0.57 1.89
CA LEU A 149 11.39 -0.01 2.21
C LEU A 149 11.38 -0.60 3.62
N LYS A 150 12.40 -1.38 3.99
CA LYS A 150 12.53 -1.92 5.37
C LYS A 150 12.56 -0.82 6.43
N ASN A 151 13.22 0.31 6.16
CA ASN A 151 13.23 1.43 7.11
C ASN A 151 11.83 2.04 7.28
N ILE A 152 11.04 2.15 6.20
CA ILE A 152 9.64 2.59 6.29
C ILE A 152 8.87 1.59 7.15
N ASP A 153 9.00 0.29 6.92
CA ASP A 153 8.29 -0.71 7.72
C ASP A 153 8.69 -0.68 9.20
N VAL A 154 9.98 -0.51 9.51
CA VAL A 154 10.46 -0.37 10.89
C VAL A 154 9.82 0.82 11.60
N LEU A 155 9.61 1.93 10.89
CA LEU A 155 9.01 3.15 11.44
C LEU A 155 7.49 3.04 11.62
N TRP A 156 6.80 2.36 10.71
CA TRP A 156 5.34 2.42 10.59
C TRP A 156 4.62 1.11 10.91
N GLN A 157 5.33 -0.02 10.86
CA GLN A 157 4.80 -1.38 11.00
C GLN A 157 3.60 -1.57 10.08
N LEU A 158 3.84 -1.61 8.76
CA LEU A 158 2.77 -1.59 7.77
C LEU A 158 1.94 -2.88 7.84
N GLY A 159 0.70 -2.80 7.36
CA GLY A 159 -0.23 -3.92 7.26
C GLY A 159 -1.46 -3.82 8.15
N VAL A 160 -2.14 -4.96 8.31
CA VAL A 160 -3.41 -5.04 9.02
C VAL A 160 -3.18 -5.00 10.53
N LYS A 161 -3.80 -4.03 11.19
CA LYS A 161 -3.75 -3.78 12.63
C LYS A 161 -5.12 -4.04 13.24
N PRO A 162 -5.32 -5.20 13.89
CA PRO A 162 -6.54 -5.47 14.63
C PRO A 162 -6.68 -4.48 15.77
N LYS A 163 -7.82 -3.78 15.88
CA LYS A 163 -8.11 -3.01 17.09
C LYS A 163 -8.33 -3.97 18.25
N THR A 164 -7.36 -4.05 19.15
CA THR A 164 -7.62 -4.57 20.49
C THR A 164 -8.48 -3.56 21.25
N LYS A 165 -9.34 -4.03 22.18
CA LYS A 165 -10.32 -3.22 22.93
C LYS A 165 -9.72 -1.98 23.63
N THR A 166 -8.41 -1.93 23.79
CA THR A 166 -7.67 -0.92 24.56
C THR A 166 -7.45 0.40 23.80
N GLU A 167 -7.64 0.44 22.47
CA GLU A 167 -7.40 1.62 21.63
C GLU A 167 -8.68 2.34 21.17
N LEU A 168 -9.79 2.11 21.85
CA LEU A 168 -10.97 2.95 21.68
C LEU A 168 -10.73 4.26 22.44
N PRO A 169 -10.92 5.44 21.80
CA PRO A 169 -10.94 6.68 22.55
C PRO A 169 -11.98 6.55 23.68
N PRO A 170 -11.75 7.17 24.86
CA PRO A 170 -12.69 7.09 25.96
C PRO A 170 -14.07 7.47 25.44
N ALA A 171 -15.05 6.61 25.72
CA ALA A 171 -16.44 6.82 25.31
C ALA A 171 -16.83 8.25 25.69
N PHE A 172 -17.39 9.00 24.73
CA PHE A 172 -17.88 10.35 24.98
C PHE A 172 -18.75 10.32 26.23
N GLY A 173 -18.23 10.89 27.31
CA GLY A 173 -18.90 10.92 28.58
C GLY A 173 -20.22 11.66 28.41
N THR A 174 -21.32 10.96 28.66
CA THR A 174 -22.60 11.59 28.96
C THR A 174 -22.39 12.46 30.20
N GLN A 175 -22.24 13.77 29.97
CA GLN A 175 -22.40 14.75 31.04
C GLN A 175 -23.89 14.81 31.36
N HIS A 176 -24.24 14.37 32.56
CA HIS A 176 -25.50 14.68 33.24
C HIS A 176 -25.38 16.03 33.94
#